data_AF-A0A1C5MHJ3-F1
#
_entry.id   AF-A0A1C5MHJ3-F1
#
_cell.length_a   1.000
_cell.length_b   1.000
_cell.length_c   1.000
_cell.angle_alpha   90.00
_cell.angle_beta   90.00
_cell.angle_gamma   90.00
#
_symmetry.space_group_name_H-M   'P 1'
#
loop_
_entity.id
_entity.type
_entity.pdbx_description
1 polymer ?
#
loop_
_entity_poly.entity_id
_entity_poly.type
_entity_poly.pdbx_seq_one_letter_code
_entity_poly.pdbx_strand_id
1 'polypeptide(L)'
;MKMETAYEDLYDNPATLTESEMSWFETICRQCTEAVELEEDIPIYSMNHSRLKGKSKEAYGIIWKAEDQTYITIDTYFIHECYESVFHNAWNVTFETLEHVIAHEFAHLFYWRHGKRHTEKTEELYARIQNNMEESR
;
A
#
# COMPACT_ATOMS: atom_id res chain seq x y z
N MET A 1 9.73 2.67 11.65
CA MET A 1 9.74 1.20 11.46
C MET A 1 10.80 0.85 10.41
N LYS A 2 11.18 -0.44 10.24
CA LYS A 2 12.04 -0.86 9.11
C LYS A 2 11.18 -1.62 8.09
N MET A 3 11.49 -1.46 6.81
CA MET A 3 10.88 -2.24 5.73
C MET A 3 11.13 -3.74 5.97
N GLU A 4 10.08 -4.55 5.95
CA GLU A 4 10.20 -6.00 5.88
C GLU A 4 10.15 -6.46 4.43
N THR A 5 10.89 -7.52 4.10
CA THR A 5 10.91 -8.08 2.75
C THR A 5 10.40 -9.52 2.70
N ALA A 6 10.34 -10.21 3.84
CA ALA A 6 9.99 -11.63 3.91
C ALA A 6 8.48 -11.85 3.93
N TYR A 7 7.98 -12.76 3.10
CA TYR A 7 6.56 -13.15 3.04
C TYR A 7 6.38 -14.66 2.87
N GLU A 8 5.14 -15.13 2.98
CA GLU A 8 4.73 -16.49 2.62
C GLU A 8 3.92 -16.39 1.31
N ASP A 9 4.25 -17.22 0.32
CA ASP A 9 3.50 -17.27 -0.94
C ASP A 9 2.15 -18.01 -0.79
N LEU A 10 1.39 -18.16 -1.88
CA LEU A 10 0.09 -18.87 -1.88
C LEU A 10 0.15 -20.34 -1.43
N TYR A 11 1.35 -20.91 -1.33
CA TYR A 11 1.59 -22.29 -0.93
C TYR A 11 2.34 -22.37 0.41
N ASP A 12 2.32 -21.30 1.20
CA ASP A 12 3.00 -21.17 2.49
C ASP A 12 4.53 -21.34 2.41
N ASN A 13 5.13 -21.11 1.23
CA ASN A 13 6.58 -21.15 1.11
C ASN A 13 7.18 -19.81 1.54
N PRO A 14 8.27 -19.81 2.34
CA PRO A 14 9.02 -18.60 2.63
C PRO A 14 9.63 -18.00 1.35
N ALA A 15 9.36 -16.71 1.13
CA ALA A 15 9.87 -15.93 0.02
C ALA A 15 10.35 -14.54 0.50
N THR A 16 10.95 -13.76 -0.39
CA THR A 16 11.48 -12.44 -0.06
C THR A 16 11.38 -11.52 -1.26
N LEU A 17 10.87 -10.30 -1.04
CA LEU A 17 10.86 -9.23 -2.04
C LEU A 17 12.28 -8.95 -2.53
N THR A 18 12.43 -8.97 -3.84
CA THR A 18 13.65 -8.63 -4.54
C THR A 18 13.97 -7.14 -4.42
N GLU A 19 15.21 -6.77 -4.73
CA GLU A 19 15.62 -5.36 -4.75
C GLU A 19 14.80 -4.54 -5.77
N SER A 20 14.45 -5.12 -6.92
CA SER A 20 13.62 -4.47 -7.94
C SER A 20 12.20 -4.20 -7.44
N GLU A 21 11.59 -5.18 -6.76
CA GLU A 21 10.27 -5.01 -6.15
C GLU A 21 10.27 -3.93 -5.08
N MET A 22 11.28 -3.92 -4.21
CA MET A 22 11.42 -2.90 -3.17
C MET A 22 11.65 -1.51 -3.76
N SER A 23 12.53 -1.39 -4.76
CA SER A 23 12.79 -0.11 -5.42
C SER A 23 11.55 0.43 -6.14
N TRP A 24 10.76 -0.46 -6.76
CA TRP A 24 9.49 -0.09 -7.37
C TRP A 24 8.48 0.36 -6.31
N PHE A 25 8.31 -0.43 -5.23
CA PHE A 25 7.42 -0.11 -4.12
C PHE A 25 7.75 1.25 -3.49
N GLU A 26 9.02 1.52 -3.20
CA GLU A 26 9.47 2.80 -2.65
C GLU A 26 9.18 3.97 -3.59
N THR A 27 9.33 3.75 -4.90
CA THR A 27 9.00 4.76 -5.92
C THR A 27 7.50 5.09 -5.91
N ILE A 28 6.65 4.06 -5.88
CA ILE A 28 5.19 4.24 -5.81
C ILE A 28 4.79 4.95 -4.51
N CYS A 29 5.34 4.54 -3.37
CA CYS A 29 5.07 5.19 -2.08
C CYS A 29 5.41 6.68 -2.10
N ARG A 30 6.59 7.03 -2.64
CA ARG A 30 7.03 8.42 -2.79
C ARG A 30 6.06 9.21 -3.67
N GLN A 31 5.72 8.70 -4.84
CA GLN A 31 4.79 9.36 -5.76
C GLN A 31 3.40 9.54 -5.15
N CYS A 32 2.88 8.53 -4.44
CA CYS A 32 1.59 8.63 -3.75
C CYS A 32 1.62 9.74 -2.68
N THR A 33 2.71 9.82 -1.91
CA THR A 33 2.86 10.83 -0.85
C THR A 33 2.98 12.23 -1.44
N GLU A 34 3.78 12.40 -2.50
CA GLU A 34 3.93 13.68 -3.23
C GLU A 34 2.60 14.17 -3.82
N ALA A 35 1.75 13.27 -4.31
CA ALA A 35 0.49 13.63 -4.98
C ALA A 35 -0.64 14.08 -4.03
N VAL A 36 -0.63 13.66 -2.76
CA VAL A 36 -1.74 13.90 -1.83
C VAL A 36 -1.56 15.17 -0.99
N GLU A 37 -0.34 15.73 -0.92
CA GLU A 37 -0.02 16.98 -0.19
C GLU A 37 -0.54 16.98 1.26
N LEU A 38 -0.20 15.94 2.03
CA LEU A 38 -0.61 15.83 3.44
C LEU A 38 0.09 16.86 4.33
N GLU A 39 -0.60 17.33 5.37
CA GLU A 39 -0.03 18.27 6.36
C GLU A 39 1.11 17.64 7.19
N GLU A 40 1.06 16.32 7.37
CA GLU A 40 2.05 15.52 8.08
C GLU A 40 2.64 14.48 7.12
N ASP A 41 3.93 14.21 7.28
CA ASP A 41 4.58 13.10 6.59
C ASP A 41 4.10 11.78 7.20
N ILE A 42 3.50 10.93 6.36
CA ILE A 42 2.96 9.63 6.75
C ILE A 42 3.84 8.55 6.13
N PRO A 43 4.80 7.98 6.86
CA PRO A 43 5.68 6.96 6.32
C PRO A 43 4.88 5.72 5.91
N ILE A 44 5.25 5.14 4.77
CA ILE A 44 4.69 3.90 4.27
C ILE A 44 5.79 2.84 4.37
N TYR A 45 5.46 1.69 4.97
CA TYR A 45 6.39 0.58 5.14
C TYR A 45 5.84 -0.71 4.54
N SER A 46 6.71 -1.60 4.04
CA SER A 46 6.35 -2.98 3.79
C SER A 46 6.37 -3.78 5.10
N MET A 47 5.38 -4.64 5.31
CA MET A 47 5.26 -5.51 6.47
C MET A 47 4.66 -6.85 6.08
N ASN A 48 5.10 -7.94 6.71
CA ASN A 48 4.42 -9.22 6.54
C ASN A 48 3.15 -9.28 7.40
N HIS A 49 1.99 -9.04 6.77
CA HIS A 49 0.72 -8.99 7.50
C HIS A 49 0.25 -10.37 7.96
N SER A 50 0.67 -11.48 7.32
CA SER A 50 0.30 -12.84 7.75
C SER A 50 0.64 -13.15 9.23
N ARG A 51 1.65 -12.44 9.77
CA ARG A 51 2.10 -12.55 11.17
C ARG A 51 1.20 -11.82 12.17
N LEU A 52 0.31 -10.95 11.69
CA LEU A 52 -0.64 -10.22 12.50
C LEU A 52 -1.78 -11.13 12.99
N LYS A 53 -2.55 -10.65 13.97
CA LYS A 53 -3.67 -11.40 14.55
C LYS A 53 -5.01 -10.91 14.01
N GLY A 54 -5.98 -11.82 13.95
CA GLY A 54 -7.35 -11.49 13.59
C GLY A 54 -7.49 -11.09 12.13
N LYS A 55 -8.32 -10.08 11.85
CA LYS A 55 -8.61 -9.63 10.48
C LYS A 55 -7.43 -8.91 9.82
N SER A 56 -6.52 -8.34 10.60
CA SER A 56 -5.36 -7.60 10.08
C SER A 56 -4.42 -8.46 9.25
N LYS A 57 -4.45 -9.79 9.43
CA LYS A 57 -3.60 -10.71 8.65
C LYS A 57 -3.99 -10.86 7.19
N GLU A 58 -5.20 -10.42 6.84
CA GLU A 58 -5.78 -10.49 5.50
C GLU A 58 -5.86 -9.10 4.84
N ALA A 59 -5.32 -8.06 5.48
CA ALA A 59 -5.39 -6.70 4.97
C ALA A 59 -4.23 -6.43 4.00
N TYR A 60 -4.49 -5.79 2.86
CA TYR A 60 -3.42 -5.38 1.93
C TYR A 60 -2.68 -4.14 2.41
N GLY A 61 -3.40 -3.20 3.02
CA GLY A 61 -2.88 -2.01 3.66
C GLY A 61 -3.45 -1.86 5.06
N ILE A 62 -2.70 -1.21 5.95
CA ILE A 62 -3.16 -0.83 7.28
C ILE A 62 -2.57 0.52 7.65
N ILE A 63 -3.43 1.48 7.99
CA ILE A 63 -3.01 2.68 8.73
C ILE A 63 -2.92 2.42 10.24
N TRP A 64 -1.80 2.82 10.83
CA TRP A 64 -1.52 2.73 12.26
C TRP A 64 -1.48 4.12 12.86
N LYS A 65 -2.28 4.33 13.93
CA LYS A 65 -2.21 5.53 14.76
C LYS A 65 -1.52 5.18 16.08
N ALA A 66 -0.22 5.42 16.15
CA ALA A 66 0.53 5.36 17.40
C ALA A 66 0.57 6.73 18.08
N GLU A 67 0.98 6.77 19.36
CA GLU A 67 1.08 8.02 20.13
C GLU A 67 2.09 9.00 19.51
N ASP A 68 3.18 8.47 18.94
CA ASP A 68 4.30 9.28 18.43
C ASP A 68 4.22 9.58 16.92
N GLN A 69 3.56 8.73 16.14
CA GLN A 69 3.50 8.88 14.68
C GLN A 69 2.36 8.05 14.06
N THR A 70 1.71 8.63 13.04
CA THR A 70 0.84 7.89 12.12
C THR A 70 1.66 7.35 10.96
N TYR A 71 1.49 6.07 10.60
CA TYR A 71 2.19 5.43 9.49
C TYR A 71 1.30 4.37 8.82
N ILE A 72 1.66 3.96 7.61
CA ILE A 72 0.96 2.92 6.85
C ILE A 72 1.88 1.71 6.69
N THR A 73 1.30 0.51 6.74
CA THR A 73 1.98 -0.70 6.29
C THR A 73 1.25 -1.31 5.10
N ILE A 74 2.01 -1.80 4.12
CA ILE A 74 1.51 -2.57 2.97
C ILE A 74 2.04 -3.99 3.07
N ASP A 75 1.17 -4.97 2.81
CA ASP A 75 1.52 -6.37 2.89
C ASP A 75 2.61 -6.75 1.86
N THR A 76 3.63 -7.46 2.32
CA THR A 76 4.75 -7.89 1.48
C THR A 76 4.36 -8.85 0.35
N TYR A 77 3.40 -9.75 0.55
CA TYR A 77 2.94 -10.63 -0.53
C TYR A 77 2.12 -9.85 -1.56
N PHE A 78 1.28 -8.91 -1.11
CA PHE A 78 0.55 -8.01 -2.00
C PHE A 78 1.47 -7.14 -2.87
N ILE A 79 2.59 -6.63 -2.32
CA ILE A 79 3.60 -5.91 -3.10
C ILE A 79 4.14 -6.77 -4.26
N HIS A 80 4.48 -8.03 -3.96
CA HIS A 80 4.93 -9.00 -4.97
C HIS A 80 3.87 -9.20 -6.06
N GLU A 81 2.62 -9.45 -5.68
CA GLU A 81 1.54 -9.66 -6.64
C GLU A 81 1.32 -8.45 -7.56
N CYS A 82 1.35 -7.24 -7.01
CA CYS A 82 1.22 -6.04 -7.82
C CYS A 82 2.41 -5.88 -8.79
N TYR A 83 3.64 -6.13 -8.34
CA TYR A 83 4.83 -6.05 -9.20
C TYR A 83 4.76 -7.07 -10.35
N GLU A 84 4.46 -8.33 -10.04
CA GLU A 84 4.32 -9.39 -11.04
C GLU A 84 3.21 -9.07 -12.06
N SER A 85 2.09 -8.49 -11.60
CA SER A 85 1.02 -8.06 -12.49
C SER A 85 1.48 -6.97 -13.45
N VAL A 86 2.26 -5.99 -12.99
CA VAL A 86 2.70 -4.84 -13.80
C VAL A 86 3.79 -5.23 -14.80
N PHE A 87 4.80 -6.00 -14.38
CA PHE A 87 5.99 -6.24 -15.17
C PHE A 87 6.02 -7.59 -15.89
N HIS A 88 5.25 -8.58 -15.43
CA HIS A 88 5.29 -9.94 -15.96
C HIS A 88 3.94 -10.43 -16.49
N ASN A 89 2.93 -9.55 -16.58
CA ASN A 89 1.56 -9.89 -16.98
C ASN A 89 0.95 -11.02 -16.14
N ALA A 90 1.36 -11.14 -14.88
CA ALA A 90 0.72 -12.06 -13.96
C ALA A 90 -0.73 -11.61 -13.70
N TRP A 91 -1.59 -12.57 -13.36
CA TRP A 91 -2.97 -12.25 -13.01
C TRP A 91 -3.01 -11.60 -11.62
N ASN A 92 -3.49 -10.36 -11.55
CA ASN A 92 -3.76 -9.72 -10.26
C ASN A 92 -5.03 -10.31 -9.64
N VAL A 93 -4.86 -11.21 -8.67
CA VAL A 93 -5.96 -11.92 -8.02
C VAL A 93 -6.82 -10.99 -7.16
N THR A 94 -6.22 -9.90 -6.65
CA THR A 94 -6.89 -8.98 -5.74
C THR A 94 -7.76 -7.94 -6.46
N PHE A 95 -7.50 -7.71 -7.75
CA PHE A 95 -8.08 -6.63 -8.57
C PHE A 95 -7.85 -5.22 -8.01
N GLU A 96 -6.93 -5.07 -7.05
CA GLU A 96 -6.55 -3.79 -6.46
C GLU A 96 -5.14 -3.41 -6.93
N THR A 97 -4.89 -2.11 -7.07
CA THR A 97 -3.55 -1.60 -7.34
C THR A 97 -2.89 -1.10 -6.07
N LEU A 98 -1.56 -1.06 -6.06
CA LEU A 98 -0.79 -0.57 -4.91
C LEU A 98 -1.18 0.89 -4.58
N GLU A 99 -1.34 1.70 -5.61
CA GLU A 99 -1.74 3.10 -5.52
C GLU A 99 -3.15 3.26 -4.93
N HIS A 100 -4.10 2.40 -5.30
CA HIS A 100 -5.46 2.45 -4.77
C HIS A 100 -5.49 2.06 -3.28
N VAL A 101 -4.77 1.01 -2.89
CA VAL A 101 -4.63 0.62 -1.49
C VAL A 101 -3.98 1.74 -0.66
N ILE A 102 -2.94 2.40 -1.17
CA ILE A 102 -2.33 3.54 -0.48
C ILE A 102 -3.34 4.71 -0.36
N ALA A 103 -4.11 5.00 -1.41
CA ALA A 103 -5.16 6.01 -1.37
C ALA A 103 -6.26 5.68 -0.34
N HIS A 104 -6.61 4.40 -0.22
CA HIS A 104 -7.55 3.89 0.79
C HIS A 104 -7.03 4.19 2.20
N GLU A 105 -5.77 3.86 2.48
CA GLU A 105 -5.19 4.10 3.80
C GLU A 105 -5.06 5.60 4.10
N PHE A 106 -4.73 6.44 3.10
CA PHE A 106 -4.77 7.89 3.28
C PHE A 106 -6.19 8.41 3.55
N ALA A 107 -7.23 7.82 2.98
CA ALA A 107 -8.61 8.24 3.23
C ALA A 107 -9.02 8.07 4.71
N HIS A 108 -8.40 7.12 5.43
CA HIS A 108 -8.59 6.95 6.87
C HIS A 108 -8.05 8.08 7.74
N LEU A 109 -7.18 8.95 7.21
CA LEU A 109 -6.80 10.21 7.87
C LEU A 109 -7.99 11.15 8.01
N PHE A 110 -8.91 11.13 7.04
CA PHE A 110 -10.10 11.99 7.00
C PHE A 110 -11.34 11.30 7.58
N TYR A 111 -11.53 10.01 7.27
CA TYR A 111 -12.72 9.25 7.64
C TYR A 111 -12.36 7.85 8.14
N TRP A 112 -12.40 7.63 9.45
CA TRP A 112 -12.00 6.35 10.03
C TRP A 112 -12.91 5.16 9.65
N ARG A 113 -14.23 5.38 9.52
CA ARG A 113 -15.17 4.31 9.22
C ARG A 113 -15.38 4.19 7.71
N HIS A 114 -15.28 2.96 7.20
CA HIS A 114 -15.71 2.63 5.85
C HIS A 114 -17.18 3.01 5.64
N GLY A 115 -17.42 3.86 4.66
CA GLY A 115 -18.73 4.41 4.33
C GLY A 115 -18.60 5.33 3.12
N LYS A 116 -19.73 5.88 2.66
CA LYS A 116 -19.78 6.66 1.40
C LYS A 116 -18.69 7.75 1.30
N ARG A 117 -18.50 8.54 2.36
CA ARG A 117 -17.49 9.60 2.40
C ARG A 117 -16.05 9.08 2.34
N HIS A 118 -15.78 7.94 2.96
CA HIS A 118 -14.47 7.29 2.89
C HIS A 118 -14.18 6.82 1.47
N THR A 119 -15.15 6.14 0.84
CA THR A 119 -15.02 5.68 -0.54
C THR A 119 -14.82 6.86 -1.50
N GLU A 120 -15.66 7.91 -1.40
CA GLU A 120 -15.50 9.12 -2.21
C GLU A 120 -14.11 9.75 -2.03
N LYS A 121 -13.60 9.78 -0.79
CA LYS A 121 -12.26 10.30 -0.50
C LYS A 121 -11.16 9.40 -1.08
N THR A 122 -11.32 8.08 -1.01
CA THR A 122 -10.38 7.12 -1.60
C THR A 122 -10.25 7.37 -3.10
N GLU A 123 -11.37 7.44 -3.81
CA GLU A 123 -11.38 7.66 -5.26
C GLU A 123 -10.84 9.05 -5.64
N GLU A 124 -11.15 10.09 -4.85
CA GLU A 124 -10.59 11.43 -5.04
C GLU A 124 -9.06 11.42 -4.93
N LEU A 125 -8.51 10.77 -3.90
CA LEU A 125 -7.08 10.68 -3.68
C LEU A 125 -6.40 9.80 -4.74
N TYR A 126 -7.01 8.67 -5.08
CA TYR A 126 -6.51 7.78 -6.13
C TYR A 126 -6.40 8.50 -7.48
N ALA A 127 -7.43 9.27 -7.87
CA ALA A 127 -7.39 10.07 -9.09
C ALA A 127 -6.25 11.10 -9.09
N ARG A 128 -5.97 11.76 -7.95
CA ARG A 128 -4.84 12.68 -7.84
C ARG A 128 -3.50 11.98 -8.03
N ILE A 129 -3.34 10.80 -7.41
CA ILE A 129 -2.13 9.97 -7.53
C ILE A 129 -1.91 9.58 -9.00
N GLN A 130 -2.95 9.09 -9.68
CA GLN A 130 -2.85 8.72 -11.09
C GLN A 130 -2.45 9.90 -11.97
N ASN A 131 -3.07 11.07 -11.80
CA ASN A 131 -2.72 12.27 -12.57
C ASN A 131 -1.26 12.70 -12.35
N ASN A 132 -0.78 12.69 -11.10
CA ASN A 132 0.61 13.04 -10.78
C ASN A 132 1.62 12.07 -11.42
N MET A 133 1.30 10.78 -11.42
CA MET A 133 2.13 9.76 -12.06
C MET A 133 2.15 9.88 -13.59
N GLU A 134 1.05 10.29 -14.22
CA GLU A 134 1.01 10.58 -15.66
C GLU A 134 1.85 11.80 -16.02
N GLU A 135 1.80 12.87 -15.23
CA GLU A 135 2.60 14.09 -15.45
C GLU A 135 4.11 13.87 -15.22
N SER A 136 4.47 12.84 -14.45
CA SER A 136 5.87 12.51 -14.13
C SER A 136 6.55 11.57 -15.15
N ARG A 137 5.85 11.16 -16.22
CA ARG A 137 6.36 10.28 -17.29
C ARG A 137 6.91 11.08 -18.47
#